data_AF-A0A438F0U3-F1
#
_entry.id   AF-A0A438F0U3-F1
#
_cell.length_a   1.000
_cell.length_b   1.000
_cell.length_c   1.000
_cell.angle_alpha   90.00
_cell.angle_beta   90.00
_cell.angle_gamma   90.00
#
_symmetry.space_group_name_H-M   'P 1'
#
loop_
_entity.id
_entity.type
_entity.pdbx_description
1 polymer ?
#
loop_
_entity_poly.entity_id
_entity_poly.type
_entity_poly.pdbx_seq_one_letter_code
_entity_poly.pdbx_strand_id
1 'polypeptide(L)'
;MEESKRERARERESESDGGEGVNLCVSEGVVSNVHSESRKSLRKSSFGVESKTFEIEVEKKKGKVQATIVERKRGVSSWIKLGPES
;
A
#
# COMPACT_ATOMS: atom_id res chain seq x y z
N MET A 1 -22.17 10.59 -28.94
CA MET A 1 -22.83 11.32 -27.84
C MET A 1 -23.74 10.32 -27.15
N GLU A 2 -23.63 9.97 -25.88
CA GLU A 2 -22.78 10.40 -24.76
C GLU A 2 -23.00 9.28 -23.72
N GLU A 3 -21.94 8.61 -23.27
CA GLU A 3 -22.07 7.55 -22.28
C GLU A 3 -22.14 8.17 -20.87
N SER A 4 -23.29 8.08 -20.21
CA SER A 4 -23.44 8.38 -18.79
C SER A 4 -23.43 7.06 -18.00
N LYS A 5 -22.38 6.83 -17.21
CA LYS A 5 -22.28 5.67 -16.31
C LYS A 5 -22.10 6.16 -14.88
N ARG A 6 -23.21 6.08 -14.16
CA ARG A 6 -23.40 6.30 -12.72
C ARG A 6 -22.43 5.45 -11.89
N GLU A 7 -21.52 6.09 -11.17
CA GLU A 7 -20.70 5.45 -10.13
C GLU A 7 -21.61 4.89 -9.02
N ARG A 8 -21.51 3.59 -8.78
CA ARG A 8 -22.14 2.91 -7.65
C ARG A 8 -21.04 2.58 -6.65
N ALA A 9 -21.12 3.23 -5.48
CA ALA A 9 -20.29 2.95 -4.32
C ALA A 9 -20.23 1.45 -4.01
N ARG A 10 -19.02 0.93 -3.81
CA ARG A 10 -18.80 -0.37 -3.18
C ARG A 10 -17.93 -0.15 -1.94
N GLU A 11 -18.61 0.06 -0.83
CA GLU A 11 -18.07 -0.26 0.49
C GLU A 11 -17.79 -1.77 0.49
N ARG A 12 -16.53 -2.16 0.71
CA ARG A 12 -16.18 -3.55 0.94
C ARG A 12 -15.92 -3.70 2.43
N GLU A 13 -16.93 -4.21 3.11
CA GLU A 13 -16.82 -4.80 4.42
C GLU A 13 -16.04 -6.11 4.23
N SER A 14 -14.81 -6.17 4.75
CA SER A 14 -14.04 -7.42 4.78
C SER A 14 -14.16 -8.03 6.16
N GLU A 15 -15.06 -8.99 6.25
CA GLU A 15 -15.21 -9.96 7.34
C GLU A 15 -13.95 -10.83 7.36
N SER A 16 -13.11 -10.66 8.39
CA SER A 16 -11.91 -11.46 8.58
C SER A 16 -12.25 -12.69 9.42
N ASP A 17 -12.57 -13.80 8.77
CA ASP A 17 -12.67 -15.12 9.39
C ASP A 17 -11.27 -15.62 9.79
N GLY A 18 -11.18 -16.21 10.98
CA GLY A 18 -9.93 -16.56 11.64
C GLY A 18 -9.14 -17.61 10.87
N GLY A 19 -7.89 -17.29 10.55
CA GLY A 19 -6.95 -18.26 9.99
C GLY A 19 -5.52 -17.80 10.18
N GLU A 20 -4.78 -18.56 10.96
CA GLU A 20 -3.36 -18.43 11.31
C GLU A 20 -2.47 -18.29 10.05
N GLY A 21 -2.27 -17.06 9.59
CA GLY A 21 -1.40 -16.73 8.47
C GLY A 21 -0.06 -16.20 8.95
N VAL A 22 0.76 -17.04 9.56
CA VAL A 22 2.19 -16.73 9.71
C VAL A 22 2.76 -16.62 8.30
N ASN A 23 2.98 -15.39 7.83
CA ASN A 23 3.84 -15.15 6.68
C ASN A 23 5.14 -14.53 7.21
N LEU A 24 5.93 -15.39 7.86
CA LEU A 24 7.33 -15.12 8.16
C LEU A 24 8.09 -15.14 6.84
N CYS A 25 8.04 -14.03 6.11
CA CYS A 25 8.97 -13.76 5.04
C CYS A 25 10.33 -13.40 5.68
N VAL A 26 11.06 -14.42 6.14
CA VAL A 26 12.52 -14.34 6.26
C VAL A 26 13.05 -14.54 4.85
N SER A 27 13.06 -13.47 4.05
CA SER A 27 13.75 -13.47 2.77
C SER A 27 15.08 -12.75 2.93
N GLU A 28 16.13 -13.55 3.08
CA GLU A 28 17.51 -13.14 2.85
C GLU A 28 17.62 -12.57 1.43
N GLY A 29 17.86 -11.26 1.32
CA GLY A 29 18.61 -10.68 0.21
C GLY A 29 18.13 -10.88 -1.23
N VAL A 30 16.84 -11.07 -1.53
CA VAL A 30 16.36 -10.95 -2.91
C VAL A 30 15.20 -9.97 -3.02
N VAL A 31 15.47 -8.85 -3.67
CA VAL A 31 14.45 -7.97 -4.22
C VAL A 31 13.68 -8.78 -5.27
N SER A 32 12.54 -9.36 -4.89
CA SER A 32 11.59 -9.94 -5.83
C SER A 32 10.90 -8.82 -6.60
N ASN A 33 11.66 -8.21 -7.53
CA ASN A 33 11.13 -7.34 -8.56
C ASN A 33 10.45 -8.21 -9.62
N VAL A 34 9.30 -8.78 -9.28
CA VAL A 34 8.40 -9.41 -10.26
C VAL A 34 7.09 -8.64 -10.27
N HIS A 35 7.19 -7.39 -10.69
CA HIS A 35 6.11 -6.71 -11.41
C HIS A 35 6.79 -5.75 -12.39
N SER A 36 7.24 -6.31 -13.51
CA SER A 36 7.63 -5.56 -14.70
C SER A 36 6.38 -4.87 -15.25
N GLU A 37 6.00 -3.74 -14.64
CA GLU A 37 4.94 -2.87 -15.12
C GLU A 37 5.53 -1.51 -15.45
N SER A 38 5.98 -1.41 -16.71
CA SER A 38 5.80 -0.24 -17.58
C SER A 38 5.56 1.10 -16.86
N ARG A 39 6.62 1.84 -16.54
CA ARG A 39 6.58 3.30 -16.25
C ARG A 39 5.53 3.75 -15.23
N LYS A 40 5.13 2.90 -14.28
CA LYS A 40 4.25 3.34 -13.19
C LYS A 40 5.09 4.15 -12.22
N SER A 41 4.72 5.39 -11.97
CA SER A 41 5.41 6.30 -11.04
C SER A 41 5.32 5.88 -9.57
N LEU A 42 4.92 4.63 -9.30
CA LEU A 42 4.54 4.08 -8.02
C LEU A 42 5.54 3.02 -7.58
N ARG A 43 6.14 3.21 -6.40
CA ARG A 43 7.03 2.24 -5.75
C ARG A 43 6.41 1.83 -4.43
N LYS A 44 6.38 0.52 -4.17
CA LYS A 44 5.88 -0.06 -2.92
C LYS A 44 6.98 -0.85 -2.22
N SER A 45 7.04 -0.76 -0.90
CA SER A 45 7.96 -1.54 -0.05
C SER A 45 7.34 -1.76 1.32
N SER A 46 7.81 -2.75 2.05
CA SER A 46 7.39 -2.99 3.43
C SER A 46 8.54 -3.52 4.27
N PHE A 47 8.53 -3.19 5.56
CA PHE A 47 9.50 -3.73 6.52
C PHE A 47 8.86 -3.87 7.90
N GLY A 48 9.41 -4.75 8.72
CA GLY A 48 8.95 -4.99 10.10
C GLY A 48 9.89 -4.35 11.12
N VAL A 49 9.33 -3.83 12.21
CA VAL A 49 10.07 -3.39 13.40
C VAL A 49 9.32 -3.87 14.62
N GLU A 50 9.91 -4.78 15.39
CA GLU A 50 9.25 -5.43 16.53
C GLU A 50 7.88 -6.03 16.14
N SER A 51 6.81 -5.63 16.83
CA SER A 51 5.42 -6.04 16.54
C SER A 51 4.70 -5.11 15.55
N LYS A 52 5.42 -4.25 14.84
CA LYS A 52 4.86 -3.32 13.84
C LYS A 52 5.27 -3.73 12.43
N THR A 53 4.38 -3.52 11.48
CA THR A 53 4.68 -3.59 10.04
C THR A 53 4.49 -2.21 9.43
N PHE A 54 5.43 -1.80 8.58
CA PHE A 54 5.35 -0.56 7.83
C PHE A 54 5.19 -0.87 6.36
N GLU A 55 4.22 -0.22 5.72
CA GLU A 55 4.05 -0.20 4.27
C GLU A 55 4.40 1.20 3.76
N ILE A 56 5.25 1.27 2.74
CA ILE A 56 5.68 2.52 2.11
C ILE A 56 5.19 2.52 0.67
N GLU A 57 4.51 3.59 0.29
CA GLU A 57 4.09 3.86 -1.09
C GLU A 57 4.63 5.22 -1.51
N VAL A 58 5.43 5.25 -2.58
CA VAL A 58 5.99 6.48 -3.15
C VAL A 58 5.45 6.66 -4.55
N GLU A 59 4.85 7.80 -4.84
CA GLU A 59 4.25 8.11 -6.13
C GLU A 59 4.73 9.44 -6.70
N LYS A 60 4.86 9.53 -8.03
CA LYS A 60 5.00 10.81 -8.74
C LYS A 60 3.66 11.18 -9.39
N LYS A 61 2.98 12.18 -8.82
CA LYS A 61 1.71 12.75 -9.31
C LYS A 61 1.97 14.14 -9.90
N LYS A 62 1.61 14.34 -11.18
CA LYS A 62 1.75 15.65 -11.87
C LYS A 62 3.15 16.28 -11.71
N GLY A 63 4.21 15.47 -11.74
CA GLY A 63 5.58 15.96 -11.55
C GLY A 63 6.04 16.10 -10.08
N LYS A 64 5.13 16.09 -9.12
CA LYS A 64 5.43 16.15 -7.68
C LYS A 64 5.57 14.74 -7.10
N VAL A 65 6.55 14.54 -6.23
CA VAL A 65 6.74 13.27 -5.51
C VAL A 65 6.01 13.35 -4.18
N GLN A 66 5.20 12.34 -3.88
CA GLN A 66 4.50 12.16 -2.63
C GLN A 66 4.80 10.76 -2.09
N ALA A 67 4.77 10.61 -0.77
CA ALA A 67 4.91 9.31 -0.13
C ALA A 67 3.87 9.14 0.98
N THR A 68 3.39 7.92 1.15
CA THR A 68 2.55 7.52 2.28
C THR A 68 3.27 6.41 3.03
N ILE A 69 3.32 6.53 4.36
CA ILE A 69 3.81 5.49 5.25
C ILE A 69 2.64 5.05 6.10
N VAL A 70 2.34 3.75 6.09
CA VAL A 70 1.30 3.12 6.90
C VAL A 70 1.97 2.21 7.92
N GLU A 71 1.75 2.47 9.20
CA GLU A 71 2.12 1.59 10.31
C GLU A 71 0.93 0.72 10.68
N ARG A 72 1.14 -0.60 10.85
CA ARG A 72 0.16 -1.53 11.41
C ARG A 72 0.68 -2.20 12.67
N LYS A 73 -0.17 -2.31 13.68
CA LYS A 73 0.09 -3.06 14.93
C LYS A 73 -1.22 -3.51 15.57
N ARG A 74 -1.37 -4.82 15.83
CA ARG A 74 -2.50 -5.40 16.59
C ARG A 74 -3.89 -4.90 16.14
N GLY A 75 -4.13 -4.87 14.83
CA GLY A 75 -5.41 -4.43 14.26
C GLY A 75 -5.62 -2.91 14.20
N VAL A 76 -4.66 -2.10 14.66
CA VAL A 76 -4.67 -0.64 14.49
C VAL A 76 -3.73 -0.26 13.35
N SER A 77 -4.16 0.72 12.56
CA SER A 77 -3.36 1.33 11.50
C SER A 77 -3.21 2.83 11.75
N SER A 78 -1.99 3.32 11.60
CA SER A 78 -1.65 4.75 11.61
C SER A 78 -0.98 5.10 10.29
N TRP A 79 -1.12 6.33 9.82
CA TRP A 79 -0.46 6.74 8.56
C TRP A 79 0.00 8.19 8.60
N ILE A 80 1.03 8.47 7.80
CA ILE A 80 1.48 9.83 7.50
C ILE A 80 1.62 10.00 5.99
N LYS A 81 1.38 11.21 5.51
CA LYS A 81 1.66 11.63 4.13
C LYS A 81 2.82 12.61 4.14
N LEU A 82 3.73 12.43 3.19
CA LEU A 82 4.92 13.23 2.99
C LEU A 82 4.92 13.80 1.58
N GLY A 83 5.45 15.01 1.44
CA GLY A 83 5.48 15.76 0.19
C GLY A 83 4.53 16.96 0.22
N PRO A 84 4.46 17.72 -0.88
CA PRO A 84 3.66 18.94 -0.93
C PRO A 84 2.19 18.62 -0.69
N GLU A 85 1.61 19.30 0.29
CA GLU A 85 0.16 19.46 0.44
C GLU A 85 -0.34 20.25 -0.77
N SER A 86 -1.46 19.85 -1.37
CA SER A 86 -2.04 20.61 -2.49
C SER A 86 -2.67 21.89 -1.99
#